data_AF-A0A1I7FYJ9-F1
#
_entry.id   AF-A0A1I7FYJ9-F1
#
_cell.length_a   1.000
_cell.length_b   1.000
_cell.length_c   1.000
_cell.angle_alpha   90.00
_cell.angle_beta   90.00
_cell.angle_gamma   90.00
#
_symmetry.space_group_name_H-M   'P 1'
#
loop_
_entity.id
_entity.type
_entity.pdbx_description
1 polymer ?
#
loop_
_entity_poly.entity_id
_entity_poly.type
_entity_poly.pdbx_seq_one_letter_code
_entity_poly.pdbx_strand_id
1 'polypeptide(L)'
;MKNKKWKDILRKAAALGIALTAAFSLSVPAGLLTGCGVTPKSGSSAAAESTSGSGDSSGQTAASSGSSGVQGVGDKSIPKYHGRPYVVVRKNEPRFKQSQMSTKSFEKYGALDRLGRCTACFVNVSRDTMPRAERGDISSVHPTGWQSGMRWERCHLIGYQLTGENANERNLITGTHYLNIEGMLGFENQVADYVKETGNHVLYRVTPVFRGDNLVASGVYMEARSVEDRGEGVSFYVYCFNVTPGASINYRTGLVVQGSGTGETGSENRGSSANDRNEKARTYVLNTNRKVFHYPSCASVRQIKAHNRKTVKSRRSALIREGYRPCGNCEP
;
A
#
# COMPACT_ATOMS: atom_id res chain seq x y z
N MET A 1 30.13 12.38 -31.39
CA MET A 1 31.23 11.74 -30.64
C MET A 1 31.35 12.25 -29.18
N LYS A 2 30.33 12.06 -28.31
CA LYS A 2 30.39 12.54 -26.89
C LYS A 2 30.20 11.44 -25.81
N ASN A 3 29.98 10.18 -26.20
CA ASN A 3 29.58 9.11 -25.26
C ASN A 3 30.72 8.18 -24.78
N LYS A 4 31.98 8.39 -25.18
CA LYS A 4 33.12 7.57 -24.71
C LYS A 4 33.66 8.01 -23.32
N LYS A 5 33.82 9.30 -23.05
CA LYS A 5 34.46 9.82 -21.83
C LYS A 5 33.78 9.43 -20.49
N TRP A 6 32.49 9.12 -20.46
CA TRP A 6 31.80 8.75 -19.22
C TRP A 6 32.08 7.31 -18.75
N LYS A 7 32.34 6.37 -19.67
CA LYS A 7 32.59 4.97 -19.31
C LYS A 7 33.95 4.76 -18.65
N ASP A 8 34.92 5.61 -18.96
CA ASP A 8 36.27 5.56 -18.37
C ASP A 8 36.32 6.15 -16.95
N ILE A 9 35.40 7.06 -16.60
CA ILE A 9 35.28 7.62 -15.25
C ILE A 9 34.71 6.56 -14.28
N LEU A 10 33.68 5.82 -14.71
CA LEU A 10 33.08 4.74 -13.90
C LEU A 10 34.06 3.57 -13.66
N ARG A 11 34.94 3.27 -14.62
CA ARG A 11 35.96 2.21 -14.46
C ARG A 11 37.08 2.56 -13.46
N LYS A 12 37.35 3.84 -13.21
CA LYS A 12 38.36 4.27 -12.22
C LYS A 12 37.83 4.36 -10.79
N ALA A 13 36.51 4.48 -10.61
CA ALA A 13 35.88 4.52 -9.28
C ALA A 13 35.80 3.15 -8.59
N ALA A 14 35.86 2.05 -9.35
CA ALA A 14 35.76 0.68 -8.81
C ALA A 14 37.09 0.09 -8.27
N ALA A 15 38.18 0.86 -8.29
CA ALA A 15 39.53 0.37 -7.97
C ALA A 15 40.12 0.91 -6.64
N LEU A 16 39.38 1.75 -5.90
CA LEU A 16 39.75 2.17 -4.54
C LEU A 16 38.69 1.66 -3.55
N GLY A 17 38.94 0.49 -2.98
CA GLY A 17 38.01 -0.17 -2.05
C GLY A 17 38.51 -1.50 -1.48
N ILE A 18 39.83 -1.68 -1.36
CA ILE A 18 40.44 -2.87 -0.75
C ILE A 18 41.52 -2.40 0.24
N ALA A 19 41.61 -3.12 1.36
CA ALA A 19 42.60 -3.06 2.45
C ALA A 19 42.21 -2.24 3.70
N LEU A 20 41.68 -2.96 4.70
CA LEU A 20 42.16 -2.88 6.08
C LEU A 20 41.81 -4.18 6.84
N THR A 21 42.83 -4.97 7.14
CA THR A 21 42.87 -6.04 8.14
C THR A 21 43.11 -5.41 9.53
N ALA A 22 43.08 -6.07 10.70
CA ALA A 22 43.01 -7.49 11.06
C ALA A 22 42.42 -7.67 12.48
N ALA A 23 42.11 -8.92 12.84
CA ALA A 23 42.22 -9.55 14.17
C ALA A 23 41.76 -8.80 15.45
N PHE A 24 40.80 -9.41 16.15
CA PHE A 24 40.97 -9.68 17.59
C PHE A 24 40.44 -11.07 17.93
N SER A 25 41.34 -11.96 18.34
CA SER A 25 41.06 -13.33 18.75
C SER A 25 41.31 -13.47 20.24
N LEU A 26 40.32 -13.91 21.02
CA LEU A 26 40.50 -14.28 22.42
C LEU A 26 39.79 -15.60 22.72
N SER A 27 40.60 -16.63 22.96
CA SER A 27 40.23 -17.96 23.43
C SER A 27 40.44 -18.07 24.94
N VAL A 28 39.50 -18.69 25.67
CA VAL A 28 39.77 -19.47 26.90
C VAL A 28 38.64 -20.52 27.08
N PRO A 29 38.74 -21.55 27.96
CA PRO A 29 38.81 -22.92 27.45
C PRO A 29 37.69 -23.85 27.97
N ALA A 30 37.67 -25.08 27.45
CA ALA A 30 36.90 -26.18 28.05
C ALA A 30 37.59 -26.72 29.30
N GLY A 31 36.81 -27.01 30.36
CA GLY A 31 37.25 -27.72 31.55
C GLY A 31 36.57 -29.08 31.68
N LEU A 32 37.36 -30.15 31.79
CA LEU A 32 36.88 -31.50 32.10
C LEU A 32 36.58 -31.65 33.60
N LEU A 33 35.49 -32.37 33.93
CA LEU A 33 35.38 -33.16 35.17
C LEU A 33 34.62 -34.46 34.88
N THR A 34 35.41 -35.49 34.57
CA THR A 34 35.45 -36.84 35.13
C THR A 34 34.28 -37.38 35.98
N GLY A 35 33.74 -38.53 35.53
CA GLY A 35 33.38 -39.72 36.34
C GLY A 35 31.95 -39.80 36.87
N CYS A 36 31.27 -40.96 37.01
CA CYS A 36 31.46 -42.36 36.57
C CYS A 36 30.03 -42.86 36.20
N GLY A 37 29.75 -43.88 35.38
CA GLY A 37 30.46 -45.13 35.13
C GLY A 37 29.80 -46.31 35.88
N VAL A 38 28.68 -46.86 35.38
CA VAL A 38 28.20 -48.26 35.56
C VAL A 38 27.28 -48.64 34.38
N THR A 39 27.42 -49.86 33.86
CA THR A 39 26.59 -50.55 32.84
C THR A 39 26.22 -51.96 33.37
N PRO A 40 25.72 -52.95 32.60
CA PRO A 40 24.71 -52.99 31.53
C PRO A 40 23.61 -54.07 31.77
N LYS A 41 22.59 -54.14 30.90
CA LYS A 41 21.86 -55.37 30.44
C LYS A 41 20.78 -54.96 29.41
N SER A 42 20.27 -55.76 28.46
CA SER A 42 20.77 -56.89 27.64
C SER A 42 19.64 -57.37 26.71
N GLY A 43 19.92 -57.79 25.46
CA GLY A 43 18.93 -58.34 24.49
C GLY A 43 18.52 -57.32 23.41
N SER A 44 18.70 -57.48 22.09
CA SER A 44 18.47 -58.61 21.15
C SER A 44 16.97 -58.86 20.90
N SER A 45 16.42 -59.04 19.69
CA SER A 45 16.91 -58.90 18.29
C SER A 45 15.76 -59.20 17.29
N ALA A 46 15.81 -58.64 16.06
CA ALA A 46 15.14 -59.12 14.81
C ALA A 46 13.57 -59.15 14.78
N ALA A 47 12.89 -58.59 13.76
CA ALA A 47 12.42 -59.20 12.48
C ALA A 47 11.20 -60.16 12.65
N ALA A 48 10.18 -60.27 11.77
CA ALA A 48 9.83 -59.66 10.48
C ALA A 48 8.30 -59.76 10.20
N GLU A 49 7.82 -59.21 9.06
CA GLU A 49 6.67 -59.63 8.19
C GLU A 49 5.27 -59.96 8.79
N SER A 50 4.20 -59.26 8.40
CA SER A 50 3.23 -59.58 7.31
C SER A 50 2.39 -60.86 7.56
N THR A 51 1.04 -60.91 7.44
CA THR A 51 0.26 -60.69 6.19
C THR A 51 -1.27 -60.58 6.42
N SER A 52 -1.92 -59.79 5.53
CA SER A 52 -3.19 -60.02 4.78
C SER A 52 -4.57 -60.37 5.41
N GLY A 53 -5.61 -59.71 4.86
CA GLY A 53 -7.00 -60.20 4.76
C GLY A 53 -8.07 -59.22 5.28
N SER A 54 -9.15 -58.83 4.59
CA SER A 54 -9.54 -58.55 3.18
C SER A 54 -11.09 -58.52 3.12
N GLY A 55 -11.69 -57.60 2.35
CA GLY A 55 -13.15 -57.40 2.20
C GLY A 55 -13.60 -56.01 2.70
N ASP A 56 -13.93 -54.98 1.91
CA ASP A 56 -14.76 -54.88 0.68
C ASP A 56 -16.25 -55.18 0.96
N SER A 57 -17.29 -54.42 0.57
CA SER A 57 -17.46 -53.10 -0.09
C SER A 57 -18.88 -52.56 0.23
N SER A 58 -19.37 -51.34 -0.09
CA SER A 58 -18.88 -50.10 -0.73
C SER A 58 -19.78 -48.91 -0.30
N GLY A 59 -19.56 -47.67 -0.79
CA GLY A 59 -20.55 -46.57 -0.62
C GLY A 59 -20.01 -45.15 -0.85
N GLN A 60 -20.45 -44.49 -1.94
CA GLN A 60 -19.99 -43.15 -2.37
C GLN A 60 -20.48 -41.99 -1.47
N THR A 61 -19.72 -40.90 -1.34
CA THR A 61 -20.16 -39.52 -1.72
C THR A 61 -19.09 -38.42 -1.53
N ALA A 62 -19.21 -37.38 -2.36
CA ALA A 62 -18.72 -35.99 -2.17
C ALA A 62 -17.20 -35.74 -1.93
N ALA A 63 -16.50 -35.40 -3.01
CA ALA A 63 -15.21 -34.72 -2.93
C ALA A 63 -15.35 -33.32 -2.29
N SER A 64 -14.68 -33.10 -1.15
CA SER A 64 -14.64 -31.80 -0.48
C SER A 64 -13.57 -30.89 -1.10
N SER A 65 -14.01 -30.03 -2.03
CA SER A 65 -13.17 -28.97 -2.61
C SER A 65 -12.70 -28.01 -1.52
N GLY A 66 -11.39 -27.93 -1.30
CA GLY A 66 -10.74 -27.04 -0.32
C GLY A 66 -10.94 -25.55 -0.64
N SER A 67 -12.11 -25.02 -0.30
CA SER A 67 -12.46 -23.62 -0.52
C SER A 67 -11.69 -22.69 0.42
N SER A 68 -11.13 -21.63 -0.17
CA SER A 68 -10.30 -20.65 0.55
C SER A 68 -11.14 -19.67 1.37
N GLY A 69 -11.28 -19.95 2.67
CA GLY A 69 -11.84 -19.01 3.65
C GLY A 69 -10.87 -17.87 4.00
N VAL A 70 -10.71 -16.87 3.12
CA VAL A 70 -10.11 -15.60 3.52
C VAL A 70 -11.08 -14.90 4.46
N GLN A 71 -10.83 -14.98 5.76
CA GLN A 71 -11.67 -14.33 6.76
C GLN A 71 -11.75 -12.83 6.48
N GLY A 72 -12.98 -12.33 6.38
CA GLY A 72 -13.25 -10.90 6.28
C GLY A 72 -12.59 -10.15 7.45
N VAL A 73 -12.13 -8.93 7.19
CA VAL A 73 -11.60 -8.07 8.24
C VAL A 73 -12.77 -7.64 9.12
N GLY A 74 -13.06 -8.47 10.14
CA GLY A 74 -14.07 -8.21 11.15
C GLY A 74 -13.80 -6.88 11.87
N ASP A 75 -14.87 -6.34 12.44
CA ASP A 75 -15.16 -4.95 12.88
C ASP A 75 -14.15 -4.29 13.86
N LYS A 76 -12.85 -4.40 13.59
CA LYS A 76 -11.76 -3.76 14.33
C LYS A 76 -11.62 -2.32 13.86
N SER A 77 -12.58 -1.50 14.28
CA SER A 77 -12.59 -0.03 14.26
C SER A 77 -11.93 0.59 13.02
N ILE A 78 -12.74 0.88 12.00
CA ILE A 78 -12.36 1.83 10.94
C ILE A 78 -11.78 3.09 11.58
N PRO A 79 -10.59 3.58 11.15
CA PRO A 79 -10.01 4.80 11.70
C PRO A 79 -11.00 5.97 11.69
N LYS A 80 -10.93 6.86 12.68
CA LYS A 80 -11.73 8.08 12.69
C LYS A 80 -11.11 9.12 11.75
N TYR A 81 -11.96 9.82 10.99
CA TYR A 81 -11.52 10.90 10.11
C TYR A 81 -11.21 12.16 10.92
N HIS A 82 -10.01 12.71 10.74
CA HIS A 82 -9.52 13.90 11.44
C HIS A 82 -8.95 14.95 10.46
N GLY A 83 -9.66 15.20 9.35
CA GLY A 83 -9.26 16.21 8.35
C GLY A 83 -8.16 15.78 7.37
N ARG A 84 -7.66 14.53 7.47
CA ARG A 84 -6.60 13.99 6.62
C ARG A 84 -7.13 12.95 5.63
N PRO A 85 -6.68 12.94 4.36
CA PRO A 85 -7.20 12.01 3.35
C PRO A 85 -6.84 10.55 3.61
N TYR A 86 -5.79 10.31 4.38
CA TYR A 86 -5.40 8.99 4.85
C TYR A 86 -4.72 9.03 6.23
N VAL A 87 -4.67 7.86 6.88
CA VAL A 87 -3.80 7.58 8.03
C VAL A 87 -2.89 6.40 7.72
N VAL A 88 -1.66 6.47 8.25
CA VAL A 88 -0.75 5.31 8.29
C VAL A 88 -1.27 4.33 9.34
N VAL A 89 -1.30 3.04 9.01
CA VAL A 89 -1.74 1.98 9.92
C VAL A 89 -0.62 0.96 10.13
N ARG A 90 -0.65 0.25 11.26
CA ARG A 90 0.33 -0.80 11.61
C ARG A 90 1.79 -0.39 11.34
N LYS A 91 2.20 0.81 11.80
CA LYS A 91 3.56 1.37 11.60
C LYS A 91 4.04 1.38 10.13
N ASN A 92 3.10 1.49 9.18
CA ASN A 92 3.34 1.44 7.73
C ASN A 92 3.78 0.05 7.17
N GLU A 93 3.61 -1.03 7.93
CA GLU A 93 4.02 -2.39 7.53
C GLU A 93 2.95 -3.15 6.73
N PRO A 94 3.21 -3.54 5.46
CA PRO A 94 2.33 -4.39 4.66
C PRO A 94 2.14 -5.78 5.27
N ARG A 95 0.97 -6.40 5.03
CA ARG A 95 0.56 -7.71 5.57
C ARG A 95 0.81 -8.86 4.58
N PHE A 96 1.71 -8.69 3.61
CA PHE A 96 2.09 -9.76 2.70
C PHE A 96 2.89 -10.84 3.43
N LYS A 97 2.58 -12.11 3.15
CA LYS A 97 3.38 -13.25 3.62
C LYS A 97 4.62 -13.39 2.74
N GLN A 98 5.72 -13.91 3.29
CA GLN A 98 6.94 -14.17 2.52
C GLN A 98 6.68 -15.09 1.30
N SER A 99 5.76 -16.05 1.40
CA SER A 99 5.34 -16.92 0.30
C SER A 99 4.57 -16.22 -0.84
N GLN A 100 4.19 -14.95 -0.66
CA GLN A 100 3.59 -14.13 -1.73
C GLN A 100 4.65 -13.32 -2.49
N MET A 101 5.85 -13.16 -1.94
CA MET A 101 6.95 -12.42 -2.57
C MET A 101 7.43 -13.18 -3.81
N SER A 102 7.08 -12.68 -4.99
CA SER A 102 7.29 -13.36 -6.27
C SER A 102 7.52 -12.35 -7.37
N THR A 103 8.36 -12.68 -8.37
CA THR A 103 8.59 -11.88 -9.58
C THR A 103 7.71 -12.33 -10.75
N LYS A 104 6.53 -12.92 -10.45
CA LYS A 104 5.52 -13.28 -11.45
C LYS A 104 4.41 -12.23 -11.46
N SER A 105 4.28 -11.49 -12.56
CA SER A 105 3.14 -10.63 -12.87
C SER A 105 1.82 -11.39 -12.67
N PHE A 106 0.87 -10.82 -11.91
CA PHE A 106 -0.49 -11.36 -11.79
C PHE A 106 -1.49 -10.30 -11.37
N GLU A 107 -2.76 -10.52 -11.70
CA GLU A 107 -3.88 -9.72 -11.24
C GLU A 107 -4.99 -10.62 -10.68
N LYS A 108 -5.57 -10.23 -9.53
CA LYS A 108 -6.66 -10.95 -8.88
C LYS A 108 -7.70 -9.96 -8.37
N TYR A 109 -8.79 -9.85 -9.11
CA TYR A 109 -9.98 -9.10 -8.72
C TYR A 109 -10.91 -10.02 -7.93
N GLY A 110 -11.13 -9.69 -6.66
CA GLY A 110 -12.00 -10.48 -5.79
C GLY A 110 -13.43 -10.56 -6.32
N ALA A 111 -14.11 -11.68 -6.07
CA ALA A 111 -15.53 -11.78 -6.38
C ALA A 111 -16.33 -10.71 -5.61
N LEU A 112 -17.42 -10.23 -6.19
CA LEU A 112 -18.35 -9.37 -5.49
C LEU A 112 -18.96 -10.14 -4.29
N ASP A 113 -19.22 -9.45 -3.18
CA ASP A 113 -19.85 -10.09 -2.02
C ASP A 113 -21.37 -10.26 -2.19
N ARG A 114 -22.05 -10.79 -1.16
CA ARG A 114 -23.51 -11.04 -1.19
C ARG A 114 -24.38 -9.79 -1.42
N LEU A 115 -23.82 -8.59 -1.35
CA LEU A 115 -24.49 -7.31 -1.63
C LEU A 115 -24.01 -6.68 -2.95
N GLY A 116 -23.28 -7.44 -3.78
CA GLY A 116 -22.69 -6.98 -5.03
C GLY A 116 -21.46 -6.08 -4.85
N ARG A 117 -20.90 -5.98 -3.63
CA ARG A 117 -19.84 -5.03 -3.33
C ARG A 117 -18.47 -5.58 -3.73
N CYS A 118 -17.59 -4.73 -4.26
CA CYS A 118 -16.19 -5.10 -4.51
C CYS A 118 -15.52 -5.63 -3.24
N THR A 119 -14.67 -6.64 -3.38
CA THR A 119 -13.81 -7.15 -2.31
C THR A 119 -12.34 -6.81 -2.60
N ALA A 120 -11.38 -7.45 -1.91
CA ALA A 120 -9.97 -7.13 -2.07
C ALA A 120 -9.47 -7.41 -3.49
N CYS A 121 -8.82 -6.43 -4.10
CA CYS A 121 -8.05 -6.59 -5.33
C CYS A 121 -6.58 -6.75 -4.96
N PHE A 122 -5.91 -7.76 -5.53
CA PHE A 122 -4.52 -8.10 -5.23
C PHE A 122 -3.74 -8.36 -6.52
N VAL A 123 -2.69 -7.58 -6.71
CA VAL A 123 -1.89 -7.52 -7.95
C VAL A 123 -0.41 -7.60 -7.59
N ASN A 124 0.38 -8.17 -8.49
CA ASN A 124 1.82 -8.00 -8.48
C ASN A 124 2.20 -7.14 -9.68
N VAL A 125 2.26 -5.82 -9.44
CA VAL A 125 2.39 -4.80 -10.48
C VAL A 125 3.77 -4.89 -11.09
N SER A 126 3.83 -4.89 -12.42
CA SER A 126 5.08 -4.91 -13.19
C SER A 126 4.89 -4.12 -14.49
N ARG A 127 5.93 -4.06 -15.34
CA ARG A 127 5.79 -3.49 -16.69
C ARG A 127 4.86 -4.30 -17.61
N ASP A 128 4.53 -5.54 -17.25
CA ASP A 128 3.62 -6.38 -18.04
C ASP A 128 2.16 -6.03 -17.78
N THR A 129 1.81 -5.67 -16.54
CA THR A 129 0.45 -5.27 -16.15
C THR A 129 0.15 -3.83 -16.60
N MET A 130 1.16 -2.97 -16.70
CA MET A 130 0.96 -1.56 -17.06
C MET A 130 0.34 -1.36 -18.46
N PRO A 131 -0.55 -0.36 -18.63
CA PRO A 131 -1.23 -0.10 -19.89
C PRO A 131 -0.26 0.29 -21.01
N ARG A 132 -0.59 -0.15 -22.23
CA ARG A 132 0.09 0.22 -23.49
C ARG A 132 -0.78 1.08 -24.41
N ALA A 133 -2.02 1.34 -24.01
CA ALA A 133 -3.03 2.11 -24.73
C ALA A 133 -3.52 3.28 -23.85
N GLU A 134 -4.44 4.08 -24.38
CA GLU A 134 -5.17 5.07 -23.59
C GLU A 134 -6.31 4.43 -22.79
N ARG A 135 -6.77 5.12 -21.73
CA ARG A 135 -7.86 4.66 -20.87
C ARG A 135 -9.19 4.70 -21.63
N GLY A 136 -9.88 3.57 -21.67
CA GLY A 136 -11.20 3.45 -22.28
C GLY A 136 -12.31 4.02 -21.40
N ASP A 137 -13.53 4.06 -21.94
CA ASP A 137 -14.70 4.44 -21.16
C ASP A 137 -15.03 3.40 -20.08
N ILE A 138 -15.58 3.91 -18.97
CA ILE A 138 -16.07 3.14 -17.83
C ILE A 138 -17.48 3.56 -17.40
N SER A 139 -18.16 4.41 -18.18
CA SER A 139 -19.45 5.00 -17.82
C SER A 139 -20.58 4.00 -17.61
N SER A 140 -20.48 2.82 -18.24
CA SER A 140 -21.44 1.72 -18.10
C SER A 140 -21.52 1.14 -16.67
N VAL A 141 -20.42 1.15 -15.92
CA VAL A 141 -20.35 0.52 -14.60
C VAL A 141 -20.96 1.43 -13.55
N HIS A 142 -21.89 0.90 -12.76
CA HIS A 142 -22.53 1.60 -11.66
C HIS A 142 -22.33 0.80 -10.36
N PRO A 143 -21.26 1.10 -9.57
CA PRO A 143 -20.94 0.34 -8.37
C PRO A 143 -22.04 0.42 -7.31
N THR A 144 -21.93 -0.42 -6.28
CA THR A 144 -22.89 -0.43 -5.17
C THR A 144 -23.02 0.93 -4.50
N GLY A 145 -24.27 1.32 -4.22
CA GLY A 145 -24.59 2.64 -3.65
C GLY A 145 -24.36 3.81 -4.61
N TRP A 146 -24.19 3.58 -5.92
CA TRP A 146 -24.14 4.67 -6.88
C TRP A 146 -25.45 5.47 -6.92
N GLN A 147 -25.34 6.79 -6.89
CA GLN A 147 -26.46 7.71 -7.13
C GLN A 147 -26.06 8.79 -8.12
N SER A 148 -26.80 8.92 -9.22
CA SER A 148 -26.61 9.99 -10.20
C SER A 148 -26.83 11.37 -9.56
N GLY A 149 -26.07 12.37 -10.00
CA GLY A 149 -26.12 13.74 -9.45
C GLY A 149 -25.32 13.96 -8.15
N MET A 150 -24.89 12.90 -7.44
CA MET A 150 -24.17 13.03 -6.16
C MET A 150 -22.65 13.31 -6.28
N ARG A 151 -22.15 13.58 -7.50
CA ARG A 151 -20.73 13.83 -7.81
C ARG A 151 -19.78 12.69 -7.40
N TRP A 152 -20.27 11.46 -7.44
CA TRP A 152 -19.46 10.25 -7.27
C TRP A 152 -18.51 10.04 -8.45
N GLU A 153 -17.35 9.45 -8.16
CA GLU A 153 -16.43 8.92 -9.15
C GLU A 153 -16.48 7.40 -9.14
N ARG A 154 -16.27 6.80 -10.31
CA ARG A 154 -16.01 5.37 -10.47
C ARG A 154 -14.54 5.16 -10.09
N CYS A 155 -14.31 5.03 -8.79
CA CYS A 155 -12.97 4.99 -8.20
C CYS A 155 -12.41 3.58 -8.35
N HIS A 156 -11.28 3.47 -9.04
CA HIS A 156 -10.56 2.22 -9.24
C HIS A 156 -9.91 1.76 -7.92
N LEU A 157 -10.07 0.48 -7.56
CA LEU A 157 -9.32 -0.11 -6.43
C LEU A 157 -7.86 -0.33 -6.82
N ILE A 158 -7.60 -0.75 -8.06
CA ILE A 158 -6.30 -0.77 -8.69
C ILE A 158 -6.37 0.19 -9.89
N GLY A 159 -5.74 1.36 -9.76
CA GLY A 159 -5.75 2.40 -10.79
C GLY A 159 -5.24 1.93 -12.15
N TYR A 160 -5.88 2.43 -13.22
CA TYR A 160 -5.58 2.10 -14.62
C TYR A 160 -4.07 2.13 -14.95
N GLN A 161 -3.31 3.07 -14.37
CA GLN A 161 -1.86 3.17 -14.62
C GLN A 161 -1.02 1.97 -14.14
N LEU A 162 -1.60 1.05 -13.35
CA LEU A 162 -0.95 -0.13 -12.79
C LEU A 162 -1.28 -1.41 -13.56
N THR A 163 -2.50 -1.53 -14.10
CA THR A 163 -3.02 -2.78 -14.73
C THR A 163 -3.73 -2.60 -16.07
N GLY A 164 -3.96 -1.37 -16.53
CA GLY A 164 -4.70 -1.08 -17.77
C GLY A 164 -6.20 -1.43 -17.73
N GLU A 165 -6.72 -1.85 -16.59
CA GLU A 165 -8.12 -2.24 -16.45
C GLU A 165 -9.09 -1.06 -16.55
N ASN A 166 -10.07 -1.17 -17.46
CA ASN A 166 -11.10 -0.16 -17.68
C ASN A 166 -12.38 -0.48 -16.87
N ALA A 167 -13.45 -0.93 -17.53
CA ALA A 167 -14.80 -1.07 -17.01
C ALA A 167 -15.02 -2.37 -16.19
N ASN A 168 -14.07 -2.73 -15.33
CA ASN A 168 -14.15 -3.94 -14.51
C ASN A 168 -14.97 -3.69 -13.24
N GLU A 169 -16.17 -4.28 -13.18
CA GLU A 169 -17.12 -4.16 -12.06
C GLU A 169 -16.56 -4.63 -10.70
N ARG A 170 -15.53 -5.49 -10.71
CA ARG A 170 -14.84 -5.99 -9.50
C ARG A 170 -13.69 -5.08 -9.05
N ASN A 171 -13.38 -4.04 -9.83
CA ASN A 171 -12.29 -3.09 -9.58
C ASN A 171 -12.81 -1.65 -9.38
N LEU A 172 -14.12 -1.41 -9.37
CA LEU A 172 -14.73 -0.08 -9.32
C LEU A 172 -15.68 0.09 -8.13
N ILE A 173 -15.44 1.10 -7.30
CA ILE A 173 -16.32 1.48 -6.18
C ILE A 173 -16.88 2.89 -6.35
N THR A 174 -18.01 3.14 -5.68
CA THR A 174 -18.57 4.49 -5.48
C THR A 174 -17.61 5.27 -4.56
N GLY A 175 -16.75 6.09 -5.14
CA GLY A 175 -15.70 6.82 -4.43
C GLY A 175 -15.85 8.34 -4.56
N THR A 176 -15.49 9.09 -3.52
CA THR A 176 -15.37 10.54 -3.61
C THR A 176 -14.13 10.93 -4.41
N HIS A 177 -14.17 12.09 -5.08
CA HIS A 177 -12.97 12.71 -5.68
C HIS A 177 -11.82 12.86 -4.66
N TYR A 178 -12.14 13.15 -3.41
CA TYR A 178 -11.17 13.27 -2.32
C TYR A 178 -10.51 11.93 -1.98
N LEU A 179 -11.24 10.82 -1.99
CA LEU A 179 -10.62 9.48 -1.90
C LEU A 179 -9.68 9.24 -3.08
N ASN A 180 -10.19 9.43 -4.30
CA ASN A 180 -9.50 9.06 -5.53
C ASN A 180 -8.18 9.85 -5.69
N ILE A 181 -8.24 11.18 -5.53
CA ILE A 181 -7.09 12.07 -5.78
C ILE A 181 -6.25 12.32 -4.52
N GLU A 182 -6.85 12.75 -3.41
CA GLU A 182 -6.09 13.12 -2.20
C GLU A 182 -5.74 11.89 -1.34
N GLY A 183 -6.56 10.84 -1.41
CA GLY A 183 -6.38 9.59 -0.66
C GLY A 183 -5.49 8.57 -1.36
N MET A 184 -5.74 8.27 -2.64
CA MET A 184 -5.16 7.11 -3.33
C MET A 184 -4.01 7.48 -4.30
N LEU A 185 -4.22 8.44 -5.21
CA LEU A 185 -3.32 8.72 -6.34
C LEU A 185 -1.84 8.88 -5.96
N GLY A 186 -1.53 9.51 -4.83
CA GLY A 186 -0.15 9.70 -4.37
C GLY A 186 0.60 8.38 -4.08
N PHE A 187 -0.12 7.34 -3.64
CA PHE A 187 0.42 6.00 -3.41
C PHE A 187 0.52 5.20 -4.71
N GLU A 188 -0.47 5.33 -5.59
CA GLU A 188 -0.47 4.69 -6.91
C GLU A 188 0.70 5.20 -7.77
N ASN A 189 0.95 6.51 -7.75
CA ASN A 189 2.11 7.10 -8.43
C ASN A 189 3.43 6.56 -7.87
N GLN A 190 3.57 6.39 -6.54
CA GLN A 190 4.78 5.80 -5.95
C GLN A 190 5.02 4.36 -6.45
N VAL A 191 3.96 3.54 -6.57
CA VAL A 191 4.06 2.19 -7.15
C VAL A 191 4.43 2.27 -8.63
N ALA A 192 3.73 3.12 -9.39
CA ALA A 192 3.91 3.24 -10.83
C ALA A 192 5.31 3.74 -11.21
N ASP A 193 5.82 4.76 -10.53
CA ASP A 193 7.14 5.35 -10.77
C ASP A 193 8.24 4.33 -10.46
N TYR A 194 8.16 3.62 -9.32
CA TYR A 194 9.13 2.56 -8.98
C TYR A 194 9.20 1.47 -10.06
N VAL A 195 8.06 0.94 -10.51
CA VAL A 195 8.01 -0.11 -11.54
C VAL A 195 8.51 0.39 -12.90
N LYS A 196 8.22 1.65 -13.26
CA LYS A 196 8.73 2.28 -14.48
C LYS A 196 10.24 2.50 -14.43
N GLU A 197 10.77 3.05 -13.33
CA GLU A 197 12.20 3.35 -13.17
C GLU A 197 13.06 2.09 -13.09
N THR A 198 12.61 1.06 -12.36
CA THR A 198 13.43 -0.13 -12.07
C THR A 198 13.15 -1.32 -12.98
N GLY A 199 11.89 -1.50 -13.44
CA GLY A 199 11.43 -2.74 -14.06
C GLY A 199 11.09 -3.86 -13.06
N ASN A 200 11.18 -3.59 -11.76
CA ASN A 200 10.90 -4.53 -10.67
C ASN A 200 9.39 -4.70 -10.42
N HIS A 201 9.04 -5.61 -9.51
CA HIS A 201 7.67 -5.92 -9.11
C HIS A 201 7.25 -5.25 -7.80
N VAL A 202 5.95 -4.97 -7.66
CA VAL A 202 5.34 -4.52 -6.40
C VAL A 202 4.09 -5.34 -6.10
N LEU A 203 4.11 -6.10 -5.00
CA LEU A 203 2.90 -6.64 -4.41
C LEU A 203 2.03 -5.48 -3.95
N TYR A 204 0.81 -5.39 -4.47
CA TYR A 204 -0.11 -4.30 -4.22
C TYR A 204 -1.52 -4.84 -3.95
N ARG A 205 -2.11 -4.45 -2.82
CA ARG A 205 -3.46 -4.88 -2.43
C ARG A 205 -4.26 -3.69 -1.96
N VAL A 206 -5.47 -3.56 -2.51
CA VAL A 206 -6.45 -2.57 -2.08
C VAL A 206 -7.73 -3.29 -1.65
N THR A 207 -8.17 -3.00 -0.42
CA THR A 207 -9.31 -3.65 0.23
C THR A 207 -10.32 -2.60 0.65
N PRO A 208 -11.49 -2.50 -0.03
CA PRO A 208 -12.57 -1.60 0.41
C PRO A 208 -13.15 -2.08 1.74
N VAL A 209 -13.57 -1.14 2.59
CA VAL A 209 -14.11 -1.42 3.92
C VAL A 209 -15.52 -0.87 4.05
N PHE A 210 -16.48 -1.75 4.33
CA PHE A 210 -17.88 -1.42 4.55
C PHE A 210 -18.26 -1.68 6.01
N ARG A 211 -19.14 -0.85 6.58
CA ARG A 211 -19.77 -1.11 7.89
C ARG A 211 -21.10 -1.82 7.67
N GLY A 212 -21.29 -3.01 8.24
CA GLY A 212 -22.52 -3.80 8.07
C GLY A 212 -22.92 -3.94 6.59
N ASP A 213 -24.20 -3.69 6.30
CA ASP A 213 -24.76 -3.72 4.94
C ASP A 213 -24.60 -2.40 4.15
N ASN A 214 -23.66 -1.53 4.51
CA ASN A 214 -23.43 -0.32 3.73
C ASN A 214 -23.00 -0.63 2.29
N LEU A 215 -23.61 0.03 1.31
CA LEU A 215 -23.33 -0.18 -0.11
C LEU A 215 -22.16 0.68 -0.62
N VAL A 216 -21.85 1.79 0.06
CA VAL A 216 -20.67 2.63 -0.21
C VAL A 216 -19.58 2.33 0.83
N ALA A 217 -18.35 2.13 0.36
CA ALA A 217 -17.21 1.88 1.23
C ALA A 217 -16.94 3.11 2.10
N SER A 218 -16.60 2.92 3.38
CA SER A 218 -16.15 4.02 4.26
C SER A 218 -14.75 4.53 3.92
N GLY A 219 -14.01 3.76 3.13
CA GLY A 219 -12.63 3.98 2.74
C GLY A 219 -12.01 2.67 2.26
N VAL A 220 -10.74 2.73 1.89
CA VAL A 220 -9.96 1.57 1.45
C VAL A 220 -8.69 1.43 2.28
N TYR A 221 -8.30 0.19 2.57
CA TYR A 221 -6.93 -0.12 2.96
C TYR A 221 -6.08 -0.31 1.70
N MET A 222 -4.93 0.36 1.63
CA MET A 222 -3.93 0.18 0.56
C MET A 222 -2.63 -0.30 1.19
N GLU A 223 -2.06 -1.38 0.66
CA GLU A 223 -0.74 -1.88 1.06
C GLU A 223 0.10 -2.23 -0.17
N ALA A 224 1.38 -1.85 -0.12
CA ALA A 224 2.36 -2.11 -1.18
C ALA A 224 3.68 -2.61 -0.60
N ARG A 225 4.34 -3.54 -1.29
CA ARG A 225 5.74 -3.92 -1.02
C ARG A 225 6.45 -4.28 -2.32
N SER A 226 7.53 -3.58 -2.63
CA SER A 226 8.45 -3.94 -3.71
C SER A 226 9.14 -5.28 -3.43
N VAL A 227 9.33 -6.10 -4.46
CA VAL A 227 9.68 -7.52 -4.28
C VAL A 227 11.19 -7.74 -4.23
N GLU A 228 11.90 -7.29 -5.26
CA GLU A 228 13.32 -7.57 -5.50
C GLU A 228 14.23 -6.91 -4.44
N ASP A 229 13.92 -5.67 -4.08
CA ASP A 229 14.59 -4.90 -3.03
C ASP A 229 13.98 -5.13 -1.63
N ARG A 230 13.06 -6.11 -1.52
CA ARG A 230 12.36 -6.49 -0.28
C ARG A 230 11.62 -5.34 0.42
N GLY A 231 11.25 -4.27 -0.29
CA GLY A 231 10.48 -3.15 0.25
C GLY A 231 11.29 -1.88 0.54
N GLU A 232 12.55 -1.81 0.12
CA GLU A 232 13.40 -0.62 0.30
C GLU A 232 12.90 0.58 -0.54
N GLY A 233 12.48 0.37 -1.79
CA GLY A 233 11.92 1.40 -2.67
C GLY A 233 10.44 1.70 -2.42
N VAL A 234 9.62 0.68 -2.21
CA VAL A 234 8.18 0.83 -1.91
C VAL A 234 7.78 -0.08 -0.77
N SER A 235 7.40 0.51 0.37
CA SER A 235 6.66 -0.20 1.42
C SER A 235 5.70 0.75 2.12
N PHE A 236 4.41 0.44 2.12
CA PHE A 236 3.41 1.19 2.90
C PHE A 236 2.19 0.35 3.29
N TYR A 237 1.51 0.78 4.36
CA TYR A 237 0.18 0.31 4.72
C TYR A 237 -0.64 1.47 5.30
N VAL A 238 -1.68 1.87 4.57
CA VAL A 238 -2.50 3.06 4.87
C VAL A 238 -3.99 2.76 4.78
N TYR A 239 -4.79 3.59 5.44
CA TYR A 239 -6.24 3.66 5.27
C TYR A 239 -6.63 5.01 4.68
N CYS A 240 -7.28 5.01 3.52
CA CYS A 240 -7.69 6.20 2.78
C CYS A 240 -9.21 6.38 2.89
N PHE A 241 -9.65 7.59 3.25
CA PHE A 241 -11.03 7.87 3.66
C PHE A 241 -11.95 8.16 2.47
N ASN A 242 -13.10 7.47 2.38
CA ASN A 242 -14.13 7.80 1.40
C ASN A 242 -15.06 8.89 1.96
N VAL A 243 -14.55 10.12 2.03
CA VAL A 243 -15.24 11.28 2.61
C VAL A 243 -15.25 12.44 1.64
N THR A 244 -16.23 13.33 1.76
CA THR A 244 -16.24 14.64 1.11
C THR A 244 -16.14 15.68 2.22
N PRO A 245 -15.00 16.38 2.38
CA PRO A 245 -14.84 17.40 3.42
C PRO A 245 -15.94 18.47 3.32
N GLY A 246 -16.67 18.71 4.42
CA GLY A 246 -17.81 19.64 4.45
C GLY A 246 -19.16 19.03 4.06
N ALA A 247 -19.24 17.74 3.74
CA ALA A 247 -20.50 17.03 3.46
C ALA A 247 -20.64 15.74 4.28
N SER A 248 -21.88 15.30 4.45
CA SER A 248 -22.27 14.04 5.09
C SER A 248 -22.65 13.00 4.03
N ILE A 249 -22.12 11.79 4.16
CA ILE A 249 -22.41 10.66 3.27
C ILE A 249 -23.26 9.64 4.01
N ASN A 250 -24.42 9.31 3.47
CA ASN A 250 -25.15 8.11 3.87
C ASN A 250 -24.53 6.89 3.18
N TYR A 251 -23.60 6.23 3.85
CA TYR A 251 -22.89 5.06 3.31
C TYR A 251 -23.79 3.85 3.00
N ARG A 252 -25.02 3.80 3.53
CA ARG A 252 -25.98 2.74 3.19
C ARG A 252 -26.57 2.95 1.79
N THR A 253 -26.85 4.20 1.42
CA THR A 253 -27.60 4.51 0.18
C THR A 253 -26.77 5.18 -0.92
N GLY A 254 -25.68 5.88 -0.55
CA GLY A 254 -24.91 6.75 -1.45
C GLY A 254 -25.44 8.17 -1.58
N LEU A 255 -26.39 8.58 -0.74
CA LEU A 255 -26.84 9.98 -0.69
C LEU A 255 -25.74 10.86 -0.07
N VAL A 256 -25.47 12.01 -0.70
CA VAL A 256 -24.54 13.03 -0.19
C VAL A 256 -25.32 14.30 0.17
N VAL A 257 -25.28 14.69 1.44
CA VAL A 257 -25.88 15.95 1.92
C VAL A 257 -24.75 16.94 2.18
N GLN A 258 -24.72 18.05 1.44
CA GLN A 258 -23.78 19.13 1.70
C GLN A 258 -24.08 19.77 3.05
N GLY A 259 -23.06 20.06 3.86
CA GLY A 259 -23.25 20.86 5.06
C GLY A 259 -23.65 22.29 4.68
N SER A 260 -24.82 22.73 5.12
CA SER A 260 -25.21 24.13 5.01
C SER A 260 -24.21 24.99 5.77
N GLY A 261 -23.62 25.96 5.08
CA GLY A 261 -22.67 26.91 5.63
C GLY A 261 -23.33 27.95 6.52
N THR A 262 -23.92 27.53 7.63
CA THR A 262 -24.49 28.39 8.68
C THR A 262 -24.00 27.87 10.02
N GLY A 263 -23.16 28.64 10.70
CA GLY A 263 -22.79 28.32 12.07
C GLY A 263 -23.87 28.82 13.02
N GLU A 264 -24.39 27.95 13.88
CA GLU A 264 -24.73 28.34 15.25
C GLU A 264 -24.76 27.15 16.21
N THR A 265 -24.03 27.35 17.32
CA THR A 265 -24.27 26.89 18.70
C THR A 265 -24.77 25.47 18.98
N GLY A 266 -23.82 24.62 19.37
CA GLY A 266 -23.99 23.44 20.23
C GLY A 266 -22.73 23.24 21.08
N SER A 267 -22.73 23.82 22.28
CA SER A 267 -21.76 23.52 23.36
C SER A 267 -22.01 22.06 23.83
N GLU A 268 -21.08 21.21 24.28
CA GLU A 268 -19.66 21.25 24.71
C GLU A 268 -19.00 19.93 24.22
N ASN A 269 -17.69 19.64 24.25
CA ASN A 269 -16.52 20.19 24.93
C ASN A 269 -15.29 20.03 24.00
N ARG A 270 -14.44 21.05 23.86
CA ARG A 270 -13.42 21.14 22.79
C ARG A 270 -12.00 20.74 23.24
N GLY A 271 -11.59 19.52 22.91
CA GLY A 271 -10.17 19.18 22.72
C GLY A 271 -9.64 19.68 21.36
N SER A 272 -9.40 20.98 21.22
CA SER A 272 -9.02 21.60 19.94
C SER A 272 -7.56 21.37 19.53
N SER A 273 -7.34 20.85 18.31
CA SER A 273 -6.15 21.15 17.50
C SER A 273 -6.52 22.14 16.40
N ALA A 274 -6.34 23.43 16.67
CA ALA A 274 -6.96 24.53 15.94
C ALA A 274 -6.21 25.03 14.67
N ASN A 275 -5.45 24.18 13.98
CA ASN A 275 -4.47 24.65 12.98
C ASN A 275 -4.92 24.77 11.51
N ASP A 276 -6.06 24.20 11.10
CA ASP A 276 -6.39 24.09 9.66
C ASP A 276 -7.13 25.31 9.08
N ARG A 277 -7.86 26.08 9.91
CA ARG A 277 -8.71 27.20 9.43
C ARG A 277 -7.99 28.55 9.30
N ASN A 278 -6.67 28.61 9.54
CA ASN A 278 -5.88 29.85 9.46
C ASN A 278 -4.49 29.63 8.83
N GLU A 279 -4.42 28.80 7.78
CA GLU A 279 -3.15 28.59 7.06
C GLU A 279 -2.78 29.83 6.23
N LYS A 280 -1.89 30.66 6.77
CA LYS A 280 -1.33 31.82 6.08
C LYS A 280 -0.38 31.39 4.96
N ALA A 281 -0.41 32.11 3.83
CA ALA A 281 0.51 31.85 2.73
C ALA A 281 1.97 32.14 3.15
N ARG A 282 2.84 31.16 2.95
CA ARG A 282 4.26 31.17 3.31
C ARG A 282 5.12 30.94 2.07
N THR A 283 6.39 31.34 2.16
CA THR A 283 7.38 31.06 1.11
C THR A 283 7.89 29.63 1.26
N TYR A 284 7.80 28.86 0.19
CA TYR A 284 8.31 27.49 0.08
C TYR A 284 9.24 27.35 -1.12
N VAL A 285 10.12 26.37 -1.08
CA VAL A 285 10.98 25.98 -2.21
C VAL A 285 10.54 24.62 -2.71
N LEU A 286 10.14 24.56 -3.98
CA LEU A 286 9.70 23.35 -4.68
C LEU A 286 10.88 22.66 -5.35
N ASN A 287 10.94 21.34 -5.23
CA ASN A 287 11.59 20.43 -6.14
C ASN A 287 10.55 19.98 -7.19
N THR A 288 10.58 20.59 -8.37
CA THR A 288 9.56 20.37 -9.42
C THR A 288 9.61 18.96 -10.01
N ASN A 289 10.79 18.34 -10.04
CA ASN A 289 10.98 16.96 -10.53
C ASN A 289 10.46 15.92 -9.54
N ARG A 290 10.86 16.00 -8.25
CA ARG A 290 10.42 15.02 -7.23
C ARG A 290 9.07 15.34 -6.61
N LYS A 291 8.40 16.43 -7.02
CA LYS A 291 7.14 16.92 -6.44
C LYS A 291 7.21 17.02 -4.90
N VAL A 292 8.28 17.63 -4.39
CA VAL A 292 8.47 17.88 -2.94
C VAL A 292 8.61 19.37 -2.68
N PHE A 293 8.04 19.88 -1.58
CA PHE A 293 8.26 21.27 -1.13
C PHE A 293 8.96 21.35 0.24
N HIS A 294 9.69 22.44 0.44
CA HIS A 294 10.60 22.66 1.57
C HIS A 294 10.41 24.07 2.16
N TYR A 295 10.75 24.27 3.44
CA TYR A 295 11.06 25.62 3.91
C TYR A 295 12.35 26.14 3.23
N PRO A 296 12.49 27.47 2.98
CA PRO A 296 13.70 28.03 2.37
C PRO A 296 15.01 27.75 3.13
N SER A 297 14.92 27.56 4.45
CA SER A 297 16.04 27.22 5.34
C SER A 297 16.42 25.73 5.36
N CYS A 298 15.67 24.86 4.67
CA CYS A 298 15.92 23.42 4.69
C CYS A 298 17.26 23.05 4.04
N ALA A 299 18.10 22.29 4.74
CA ALA A 299 19.41 21.84 4.23
C ALA A 299 19.33 21.15 2.86
N SER A 300 18.28 20.35 2.61
CA SER A 300 18.04 19.66 1.34
C SER A 300 17.84 20.61 0.15
N VAL A 301 17.46 21.88 0.37
CA VAL A 301 17.29 22.88 -0.72
C VAL A 301 18.60 23.13 -1.48
N ARG A 302 19.75 23.02 -0.79
CA ARG A 302 21.08 23.15 -1.39
C ARG A 302 21.40 22.00 -2.36
N GLN A 303 20.77 20.84 -2.16
CA GLN A 303 20.94 19.63 -2.97
C GLN A 303 20.00 19.59 -4.20
N ILE A 304 18.99 20.46 -4.28
CA ILE A 304 18.10 20.55 -5.45
C ILE A 304 18.87 21.20 -6.60
N LYS A 305 18.93 20.51 -7.76
CA LYS A 305 19.49 21.06 -9.01
C LYS A 305 18.76 22.35 -9.38
N ALA A 306 19.49 23.38 -9.83
CA ALA A 306 18.94 24.72 -10.06
C ALA A 306 17.69 24.73 -10.97
N HIS A 307 17.70 23.98 -12.07
CA HIS A 307 16.55 23.86 -13.00
C HIS A 307 15.30 23.16 -12.41
N ASN A 308 15.47 22.41 -11.31
CA ASN A 308 14.37 21.75 -10.60
C ASN A 308 13.92 22.53 -9.36
N ARG A 309 14.50 23.71 -9.08
CA ARG A 309 14.26 24.48 -7.86
C ARG A 309 13.42 25.73 -8.16
N LYS A 310 12.18 25.79 -7.65
CA LYS A 310 11.29 26.95 -7.81
C LYS A 310 10.82 27.47 -6.45
N THR A 311 11.02 28.75 -6.16
CA THR A 311 10.48 29.40 -4.95
C THR A 311 9.05 29.90 -5.23
N VAL A 312 8.13 29.68 -4.30
CA VAL A 312 6.72 30.11 -4.41
C VAL A 312 6.21 30.64 -3.08
N LYS A 313 5.23 31.55 -3.10
CA LYS A 313 4.46 31.96 -1.91
C LYS A 313 3.06 31.38 -2.02
N SER A 314 2.76 30.36 -1.21
CA SER A 314 1.49 29.62 -1.27
C SER A 314 1.08 29.11 0.11
N ARG A 315 -0.11 28.51 0.23
CA ARG A 315 -0.52 27.73 1.40
C ARG A 315 0.01 26.30 1.25
N ARG A 316 0.42 25.61 2.33
CA ARG A 316 0.93 24.22 2.19
C ARG A 316 -0.18 23.31 1.67
N SER A 317 -1.43 23.54 2.09
CA SER A 317 -2.60 22.83 1.58
C SER A 317 -2.81 23.05 0.07
N ALA A 318 -2.46 24.22 -0.47
CA ALA A 318 -2.51 24.46 -1.90
C ALA A 318 -1.40 23.70 -2.65
N LEU A 319 -0.17 23.69 -2.13
CA LEU A 319 0.92 22.91 -2.71
C LEU A 319 0.64 21.40 -2.71
N ILE A 320 -0.03 20.90 -1.66
CA ILE A 320 -0.48 19.50 -1.59
C ILE A 320 -1.51 19.20 -2.70
N ARG A 321 -2.52 20.06 -2.90
CA ARG A 321 -3.49 19.94 -4.01
C ARG A 321 -2.85 20.08 -5.40
N GLU A 322 -1.76 20.84 -5.52
CA GLU A 322 -0.92 20.91 -6.73
C GLU A 322 -0.03 19.66 -6.93
N GLY A 323 -0.17 18.65 -6.06
CA GLY A 323 0.54 17.38 -6.12
C GLY A 323 1.93 17.38 -5.48
N TYR A 324 2.31 18.41 -4.70
CA TYR A 324 3.59 18.45 -3.99
C TYR A 324 3.49 17.91 -2.56
N ARG A 325 4.34 16.95 -2.22
CA ARG A 325 4.46 16.39 -0.86
C ARG A 325 5.41 17.25 0.00
N PRO A 326 5.14 17.44 1.31
CA PRO A 326 6.12 18.08 2.19
C PRO A 326 7.42 17.28 2.31
N CYS A 327 8.54 17.97 2.45
CA CYS A 327 9.84 17.37 2.74
C CYS A 327 9.90 16.88 4.20
N GLY A 328 10.11 15.57 4.40
CA GLY A 328 10.23 14.96 5.73
C GLY A 328 11.43 15.41 6.59
N ASN A 329 12.38 16.19 6.06
CA ASN A 329 13.51 16.72 6.85
C ASN A 329 13.23 18.10 7.46
N CYS A 330 12.32 18.89 6.88
CA CYS A 330 11.99 20.22 7.39
C CYS A 330 10.51 20.39 7.74
N GLU A 331 9.73 19.32 7.55
CA GLU A 331 8.30 19.19 7.86
C GLU A 331 7.53 20.53 7.70
N PRO A 332 7.48 21.06 6.46
CA PRO A 332 6.97 22.40 6.21
C PRO A 332 5.48 22.57 6.50
#